data_AF-A0A938BZ48-F1
#
_entry.id   AF-A0A938BZ48-F1
#
_cell.length_a   1.000
_cell.length_b   1.000
_cell.length_c   1.000
_cell.angle_alpha   90.00
_cell.angle_beta   90.00
_cell.angle_gamma   90.00
#
_symmetry.space_group_name_H-M   'P 1'
#
loop_
_entity.id
_entity.type
_entity.pdbx_description
1 polymer ?
#
loop_
_entity_poly.entity_id
_entity_poly.type
_entity_poly.pdbx_seq_one_letter_code
_entity_poly.pdbx_strand_id
1 'polypeptide(L)'
;MQPKPIQKSSKLADVCYDIRGPVLARAKQMEEEGQRIVKLNIGNLAPFGFDAPDEVRHDVIVNLQNASGYTDSRGLFQARKAIMQY
;
A
#
# COMPACT_ATOMS: atom_id res chain seq x y z
N MET A 1 -39.66 14.09 1.19
CA MET A 1 -38.83 14.03 -0.04
C MET A 1 -37.82 12.91 0.15
N GLN A 2 -37.73 11.93 -0.76
CA GLN A 2 -36.69 10.90 -0.69
C GLN A 2 -35.34 11.51 -1.13
N PRO A 3 -34.22 11.16 -0.48
CA PRO A 3 -32.90 11.65 -0.87
C PRO A 3 -32.52 11.12 -2.26
N LYS A 4 -31.96 11.99 -3.12
CA LYS A 4 -31.41 11.57 -4.42
C LYS A 4 -30.22 10.62 -4.18
N PRO A 5 -30.12 9.52 -4.92
CA PRO A 5 -28.99 8.60 -4.80
C PRO A 5 -27.69 9.30 -5.23
N ILE A 6 -26.66 9.18 -4.40
CA ILE A 6 -25.30 9.64 -4.72
C ILE A 6 -24.65 8.58 -5.59
N GLN A 7 -24.36 8.90 -6.85
CA GLN A 7 -23.67 7.99 -7.78
C GLN A 7 -22.20 8.35 -7.92
N LYS A 8 -21.38 7.35 -8.29
CA LYS A 8 -19.96 7.56 -8.60
C LYS A 8 -19.81 8.50 -9.80
N SER A 9 -18.73 9.29 -9.81
CA SER A 9 -18.38 10.12 -10.97
C SER A 9 -18.20 9.26 -12.22
N SER A 10 -18.65 9.76 -13.37
CA SER A 10 -18.46 9.12 -14.68
C SER A 10 -16.98 8.88 -15.01
N LYS A 11 -16.06 9.68 -14.46
CA LYS A 11 -14.61 9.49 -14.62
C LYS A 11 -14.09 8.17 -14.03
N LEU A 12 -14.86 7.54 -13.13
CA LEU A 12 -14.53 6.25 -12.50
C LEU A 12 -15.33 5.09 -13.12
N ALA A 13 -15.97 5.30 -14.27
CA ALA A 13 -16.76 4.25 -14.92
C ALA A 13 -15.89 3.04 -15.28
N ASP A 14 -14.72 3.29 -15.88
CA ASP A 14 -13.81 2.29 -16.45
C ASP A 14 -12.54 2.05 -15.61
N VAL A 15 -12.48 2.60 -14.39
CA VAL A 15 -11.34 2.40 -13.49
C VAL A 15 -11.49 1.07 -12.77
N CYS A 16 -10.71 0.07 -13.19
CA CYS A 16 -10.67 -1.26 -12.57
C CYS A 16 -9.28 -1.55 -11.98
N TYR A 17 -9.16 -1.50 -10.66
CA TYR A 17 -7.98 -1.94 -9.92
C TYR A 17 -8.37 -3.13 -9.03
N ASP A 18 -8.54 -4.29 -9.66
CA ASP A 18 -9.18 -5.47 -9.06
C ASP A 18 -8.23 -6.39 -8.26
N ILE A 19 -7.03 -5.91 -7.93
CA ILE A 19 -6.10 -6.65 -7.05
C ILE A 19 -6.76 -6.97 -5.69
N ARG A 20 -7.75 -6.17 -5.29
CA ARG A 20 -8.60 -6.37 -4.11
C ARG A 20 -10.09 -6.55 -4.45
N GLY A 21 -10.38 -7.10 -5.61
CA GLY A 21 -11.74 -7.28 -6.12
C GLY A 21 -12.50 -8.48 -5.51
N PRO A 22 -13.59 -8.93 -6.13
CA PRO A 22 -14.46 -9.99 -5.63
C PRO A 22 -13.75 -11.32 -5.32
N VAL A 23 -12.68 -11.63 -6.06
CA VAL A 23 -11.86 -12.82 -5.84
C VAL A 23 -11.16 -12.78 -4.47
N LEU A 24 -10.64 -11.62 -4.06
CA LEU A 24 -10.05 -11.46 -2.74
C LEU A 24 -11.10 -11.57 -1.64
N ALA A 25 -12.31 -11.05 -1.88
CA ALA A 25 -13.41 -11.18 -0.92
C ALA A 25 -13.77 -12.65 -0.67
N ARG A 26 -13.84 -13.46 -1.73
CA ARG A 26 -14.07 -14.91 -1.59
C ARG A 26 -12.90 -15.60 -0.89
N ALA A 27 -11.65 -15.25 -1.22
CA ALA A 27 -10.48 -15.78 -0.54
C ALA A 27 -10.48 -15.47 0.96
N LYS A 28 -10.88 -14.25 1.36
CA LYS A 28 -11.03 -13.86 2.76
C LYS A 28 -12.12 -14.65 3.48
N GLN A 29 -13.25 -14.89 2.81
CA GLN A 29 -14.32 -15.73 3.36
C GLN A 29 -13.83 -17.17 3.60
N MET A 30 -13.08 -17.74 2.66
CA MET A 30 -12.49 -19.07 2.81
C MET A 30 -11.47 -19.11 3.98
N GLU A 31 -10.69 -18.04 4.17
CA GLU A 31 -9.81 -17.90 5.33
C GLU A 31 -10.60 -17.85 6.67
N GLU A 32 -11.72 -17.13 6.72
CA GLU A 32 -12.61 -17.06 7.89
C GLU A 32 -13.31 -18.40 8.18
N GLU A 33 -13.60 -19.20 7.15
CA GLU A 33 -14.07 -20.59 7.24
C GLU A 33 -12.96 -21.56 7.72
N GLY A 34 -11.74 -21.06 7.97
CA GLY A 34 -10.61 -21.83 8.51
C GLY A 34 -9.70 -22.43 7.45
N GLN A 35 -9.90 -22.12 6.17
CA GLN A 35 -9.05 -22.63 5.10
C GLN A 35 -7.77 -21.81 4.97
N ARG A 36 -6.63 -22.49 4.82
CA ARG A 36 -5.37 -21.81 4.53
C ARG A 36 -5.29 -21.46 3.05
N ILE A 37 -5.27 -20.17 2.73
CA ILE A 37 -5.11 -19.66 1.36
C ILE A 37 -3.71 -19.08 1.18
N VAL A 38 -2.98 -19.51 0.15
CA VAL A 38 -1.68 -18.91 -0.23
C VAL A 38 -1.94 -17.81 -1.25
N LYS A 39 -1.70 -16.56 -0.86
CA LYS A 39 -1.95 -15.37 -1.67
C LYS A 39 -0.77 -15.08 -2.60
N LEU A 40 -0.88 -15.50 -3.87
CA LEU A 40 0.10 -15.19 -4.93
C LEU A 40 -0.32 -13.98 -5.80
N ASN A 41 -1.38 -13.28 -5.39
CA ASN A 41 -1.98 -12.17 -6.13
C ASN A 41 -1.34 -10.80 -5.83
N ILE A 42 -0.48 -10.69 -4.81
CA ILE A 42 0.15 -9.42 -4.39
C ILE A 42 1.63 -9.66 -4.10
N GLY A 43 2.49 -8.78 -4.61
CA GLY A 43 3.91 -8.72 -4.28
C GLY A 43 4.17 -8.14 -2.89
N ASN A 44 3.49 -8.63 -1.85
CA ASN A 44 3.75 -8.26 -0.48
C ASN A 44 4.74 -9.26 0.11
N LEU A 45 5.97 -8.82 0.39
CA LEU A 45 7.08 -9.68 0.78
C LEU A 45 6.98 -10.13 2.26
N ALA A 46 6.40 -9.31 3.14
CA ALA A 46 6.37 -9.59 4.59
C ALA A 46 5.66 -10.91 4.97
N PRO A 47 4.49 -11.27 4.38
CA PRO A 47 3.86 -12.58 4.59
C PRO A 47 4.73 -13.79 4.19
N PHE A 48 5.77 -13.58 3.38
CA PHE A 48 6.72 -14.61 2.95
C PHE A 48 8.02 -14.59 3.78
N GLY A 49 8.07 -13.82 4.87
CA GLY A 49 9.22 -13.78 5.79
C GLY A 49 10.36 -12.88 5.35
N PHE A 50 10.11 -11.96 4.42
CA PHE A 50 11.09 -10.94 4.04
C PHE A 50 10.84 -9.66 4.85
N ASP A 51 11.79 -9.36 5.72
CA ASP A 51 11.83 -8.11 6.48
C ASP A 51 12.72 -7.06 5.80
N ALA A 52 12.48 -5.80 6.13
CA ALA A 52 13.36 -4.71 5.72
C ALA A 52 14.74 -4.88 6.38
N PRO A 53 15.85 -4.59 5.67
CA PRO A 53 17.19 -4.63 6.25
C PRO A 53 17.33 -3.77 7.51
N ASP A 54 18.16 -4.21 8.45
CA ASP A 54 18.34 -3.53 9.74
C ASP A 54 18.86 -2.09 9.58
N GLU A 55 19.74 -1.85 8.62
CA GLU A 55 20.26 -0.51 8.29
C GLU A 55 19.14 0.44 7.91
N VAL A 56 18.21 -0.01 7.05
CA VAL A 56 17.05 0.78 6.61
C VAL A 56 16.13 1.07 7.80
N ARG A 57 15.88 0.08 8.66
CA ARG A 57 15.06 0.26 9.86
C ARG A 57 15.70 1.27 10.82
N HIS A 58 17.00 1.14 11.05
CA HIS A 58 17.75 2.03 11.94
C HIS A 58 17.70 3.48 11.46
N ASP A 59 18.00 3.71 10.17
CA ASP A 59 18.00 5.06 9.59
C ASP A 59 16.62 5.71 9.64
N VAL A 60 15.55 4.93 9.41
CA VAL A 60 14.18 5.43 9.58
C VAL A 60 13.91 5.85 11.01
N ILE A 61 14.29 5.04 12.01
CA ILE A 61 14.10 5.35 13.43
C ILE A 61 14.84 6.62 13.83
N VAL A 62 16.11 6.75 13.43
CA VAL A 62 16.94 7.93 13.74
C VAL A 62 16.37 9.20 13.14
N ASN A 63 15.87 9.13 11.89
CA ASN A 63 15.34 10.30 11.19
C ASN A 63 13.89 10.64 11.55
N LEU A 64 13.16 9.74 12.24
CA LEU A 64 11.73 9.89 12.52
C LEU A 64 11.40 11.17 13.30
N GLN A 65 12.25 11.57 14.26
CA GLN A 65 12.06 12.79 15.05
C GLN A 65 12.08 14.05 14.17
N ASN A 66 12.92 14.06 13.14
CA ASN A 66 13.09 15.18 12.21
C ASN A 66 12.10 15.13 11.03
N ALA A 67 11.30 14.07 10.91
CA ALA A 67 10.40 13.83 9.77
C ALA A 67 8.94 14.24 10.01
N SER A 68 8.65 14.95 11.11
CA SER A 68 7.28 15.38 11.46
C SER A 68 6.76 16.54 10.60
N GLY A 69 7.66 17.33 9.99
CA GLY A 69 7.31 18.47 9.15
C GLY A 69 7.10 18.12 7.68
N TYR A 70 6.40 19.00 6.96
CA TYR A 70 6.28 18.89 5.51
C TYR A 70 7.64 19.02 4.81
N THR A 71 7.79 18.33 3.68
CA THR A 71 8.98 18.40 2.82
C THR A 71 8.61 19.06 1.48
N ASP A 72 9.60 19.31 0.62
CA ASP A 72 9.37 19.75 -0.77
C ASP A 72 8.42 18.78 -1.47
N SER A 73 7.56 19.26 -2.37
CA SER A 73 6.57 18.42 -3.07
C SER A 73 7.20 17.30 -3.91
N ARG A 74 8.47 17.44 -4.26
CA ARG A 74 9.27 16.42 -4.96
C ARG A 74 10.01 15.47 -4.01
N GLY A 75 9.91 15.67 -2.71
CA GLY A 75 10.52 14.85 -1.66
C GLY A 75 11.86 15.35 -1.14
N LEU A 76 12.43 14.60 -0.20
CA LEU A 76 13.68 14.91 0.49
C LEU A 76 14.85 15.03 -0.50
N PHE A 77 15.64 16.09 -0.36
CA PHE A 77 16.81 16.32 -1.23
C PHE A 77 17.83 15.18 -1.13
N GLN A 78 18.15 14.73 0.09
CA GLN A 78 19.11 13.65 0.31
C GLN A 78 18.67 12.34 -0.35
N ALA A 79 17.39 11.97 -0.22
CA ALA A 79 16.84 10.79 -0.88
C ALA A 79 16.90 10.89 -2.41
N ARG A 80 16.54 12.05 -2.98
CA ARG A 80 16.63 12.28 -4.43
C ARG A 80 18.07 12.24 -4.94
N LYS A 81 19.02 12.79 -4.18
CA LYS A 81 20.44 12.74 -4.52
C LYS A 81 20.95 11.30 -4.51
N ALA A 82 20.58 10.50 -3.52
CA ALA A 82 20.94 9.08 -3.46
C ALA A 82 20.39 8.31 -4.67
N ILE A 83 19.13 8.55 -5.07
CA ILE A 83 18.53 7.94 -6.29
C ILE A 83 19.30 8.33 -7.55
N MET A 84 19.76 9.57 -7.68
CA MET A 84 20.57 10.01 -8.83
C MET A 84 21.94 9.31 -8.89
N GLN A 85 22.49 8.91 -7.75
CA GLN A 85 23.83 8.30 -7.65
C GLN A 85 23.83 6.77 -7.77
N TYR A 86 22.65 6.14 -7.73
CA TYR A 86 22.45 4.70 -7.89
C TYR A 86 22.39 4.32 -9.38
#